data_AF-A0A9W5LEK3-F1
#
_entry.id   AF-A0A9W5LEK3-F1
#
_cell.length_a   1.000
_cell.length_b   1.000
_cell.length_c   1.000
_cell.angle_alpha   90.00
_cell.angle_beta   90.00
_cell.angle_gamma   90.00
#
_symmetry.space_group_name_H-M   'P 1'
#
loop_
_entity.id
_entity.type
_entity.pdbx_description
1 polymer ?
#
loop_
_entity_poly.entity_id
_entity_poly.type
_entity_poly.pdbx_seq_one_letter_code
_entity_poly.pdbx_strand_id
1 'polypeptide(L)'
;MFSHSEQISACPKCGMTFQQFRKVGRFGCSECYKTFHSNITPILRKVHSGNTVHAGKIPKRIGGNLHVRRQIDMLKKELESLIHQEEFENAAHVRDQIRSLEQSLKSTDSEEEQE
;
A
#
# COMPACT_ATOMS: atom_id res chain seq x y z
N MET A 1 -7.09 -8.77 32.43
CA MET A 1 -6.29 -10.00 32.29
C MET A 1 -6.30 -10.44 30.82
N PHE A 2 -5.37 -9.96 29.99
CA PHE A 2 -5.17 -10.50 28.64
C PHE A 2 -3.69 -10.79 28.44
N SER A 3 -3.31 -11.97 28.93
CA SER A 3 -2.03 -12.63 28.69
C SER A 3 -1.85 -12.79 27.18
N HIS A 4 -1.04 -11.93 26.56
CA HIS A 4 -0.52 -12.20 25.22
C HIS A 4 0.78 -12.95 25.42
N SER A 5 0.70 -14.25 25.12
CA SER A 5 1.83 -15.15 25.01
C SER A 5 2.93 -14.51 24.17
N GLU A 6 4.02 -14.11 24.83
CA GLU A 6 5.28 -13.79 24.18
C GLU A 6 5.81 -15.08 23.55
N GLN A 7 5.36 -15.39 22.32
CA GLN A 7 6.09 -16.31 21.47
C GLN A 7 7.44 -15.67 21.18
N ILE A 8 8.46 -16.16 21.86
CA ILE A 8 9.87 -15.82 21.66
C ILE A 8 10.23 -16.32 20.25
N SER A 9 9.88 -15.55 19.23
CA SER A 9 10.36 -15.77 17.88
C SER A 9 11.85 -15.45 17.88
N ALA A 10 12.65 -16.49 17.71
CA ALA A 10 14.06 -16.37 17.36
C ALA A 10 14.18 -16.51 15.85
N CYS A 11 15.09 -15.77 15.23
CA CYS A 11 15.36 -15.94 13.81
C CYS A 11 15.97 -17.32 13.57
N PRO A 12 15.42 -18.14 12.66
CA PRO A 12 15.94 -19.49 12.40
C PRO A 12 17.35 -19.49 11.82
N LYS A 13 17.79 -18.37 11.23
CA LYS A 13 19.10 -18.26 10.56
C LYS A 13 20.22 -17.78 11.49
N CYS A 14 19.96 -16.80 12.35
CA CYS A 14 21.00 -16.20 13.21
C CYS A 14 20.70 -16.31 14.71
N GLY A 15 19.56 -16.90 15.10
CA GLY A 15 19.17 -17.08 16.50
C GLY A 15 18.74 -15.81 17.23
N MET A 16 18.83 -14.64 16.60
CA MET A 16 18.47 -13.35 17.21
C MET A 16 17.01 -13.36 17.63
N THR A 17 16.70 -12.89 18.84
CA THR A 17 15.32 -12.78 19.33
C THR A 17 14.74 -11.39 19.09
N PHE A 18 13.40 -11.27 19.08
CA PHE A 18 12.75 -9.96 18.96
C PHE A 18 13.13 -8.99 20.10
N GLN A 19 13.34 -9.48 21.33
CA GLN A 19 13.79 -8.62 22.44
C GLN A 19 15.21 -8.08 22.23
N GLN A 20 16.12 -8.89 21.68
CA GLN A 20 17.45 -8.42 21.29
C GLN A 20 17.35 -7.37 20.18
N PHE A 21 16.47 -7.55 19.20
CA PHE A 21 16.19 -6.55 18.18
C PHE A 21 15.72 -5.22 18.79
N ARG A 22 14.79 -5.25 19.75
CA ARG A 22 14.30 -4.03 20.42
C ARG A 22 15.40 -3.27 21.17
N LYS A 23 16.40 -3.97 21.72
CA LYS A 23 17.52 -3.34 22.43
C LYS A 23 18.58 -2.77 21.48
N VAL A 24 18.91 -3.50 20.43
CA VAL A 24 19.99 -3.14 19.49
C VAL A 24 19.50 -2.21 18.37
N GLY A 25 18.23 -2.32 17.98
CA GLY A 25 17.60 -1.53 16.91
C GLY A 25 18.03 -1.91 15.49
N ARG A 26 18.72 -3.04 15.29
CA ARG A 26 19.22 -3.49 13.97
C ARG A 26 18.94 -4.98 13.76
N PHE A 27 18.73 -5.38 12.52
CA PHE A 27 18.58 -6.79 12.15
C PHE A 27 19.93 -7.50 12.06
N GLY A 28 19.99 -8.75 12.54
CA GLY A 28 21.20 -9.58 12.45
C GLY A 28 21.40 -10.23 11.08
N CYS A 29 20.32 -10.51 10.34
CA CYS A 29 20.38 -11.02 8.97
C CYS A 29 19.11 -10.67 8.19
N SER A 30 19.07 -10.98 6.88
CA SER A 30 17.90 -10.74 6.03
C SER A 30 16.65 -11.50 6.46
N GLU A 31 16.80 -12.71 7.01
CA GLU A 31 15.68 -13.55 7.44
C GLU A 31 14.96 -12.94 8.66
N CYS A 32 15.66 -12.17 9.49
CA CYS A 32 15.06 -11.44 10.62
C CYS A 32 13.91 -10.54 10.18
N TYR A 33 14.00 -9.92 9.00
CA TYR A 33 12.94 -9.05 8.49
C TYR A 33 11.64 -9.82 8.27
N LYS A 34 11.74 -11.04 7.74
CA LYS A 34 10.59 -11.92 7.51
C LYS A 34 10.07 -12.51 8.81
N THR A 35 10.96 -13.05 9.65
CA THR A 35 10.58 -13.70 10.92
C THR A 35 9.80 -12.76 11.84
N PHE A 36 10.21 -11.49 11.91
CA PHE A 36 9.61 -10.51 12.81
C PHE A 36 8.60 -9.59 12.12
N HIS A 37 8.23 -9.88 10.86
CA HIS A 37 7.39 -9.01 10.04
C HIS A 37 6.12 -8.55 10.76
N SER A 38 5.41 -9.48 11.41
CA SER A 38 4.18 -9.21 12.17
C SER A 38 4.38 -8.19 13.30
N ASN A 39 5.50 -8.30 14.03
CA ASN A 39 5.82 -7.42 15.15
C ASN A 39 6.42 -6.07 14.70
N ILE A 40 7.11 -6.04 13.56
CA ILE A 40 7.78 -4.84 13.04
C ILE A 40 6.84 -3.96 12.22
N THR A 41 5.89 -4.54 11.50
CA THR A 41 4.91 -3.81 10.67
C THR A 41 4.26 -2.62 11.40
N PRO A 42 3.70 -2.77 12.62
CA PRO A 42 3.11 -1.64 13.33
C PRO A 42 4.15 -0.59 13.76
N ILE A 43 5.39 -1.00 14.04
CA ILE A 43 6.48 -0.08 14.39
C ILE A 43 6.89 0.74 13.17
N LEU A 44 7.09 0.09 12.02
CA LEU A 44 7.41 0.76 10.76
C LEU A 44 6.30 1.71 10.33
N ARG A 45 5.02 1.31 10.47
CA ARG A 45 3.89 2.22 10.23
C ARG A 45 3.96 3.47 11.10
N LYS A 46 4.30 3.36 12.38
CA LYS A 46 4.46 4.54 13.26
C LYS A 46 5.62 5.43 12.82
N VAL A 47 6.77 4.85 12.48
CA VAL A 47 7.97 5.61 12.06
C VAL A 47 7.76 6.29 10.70
N HIS A 48 7.11 5.61 9.76
CA HIS A 48 6.88 6.11 8.40
C HIS A 48 5.54 6.84 8.24
N SER A 49 4.95 7.36 9.33
CA SER A 49 3.67 8.12 9.30
C SER A 49 2.55 7.40 8.54
N GLY A 50 2.43 6.09 8.74
CA GLY A 50 1.46 5.21 8.09
C GLY A 50 1.86 4.72 6.70
N ASN A 51 2.94 5.23 6.13
CA ASN A 51 3.34 4.91 4.77
C ASN A 51 4.15 3.60 4.72
N THR A 52 3.49 2.50 4.36
CA THR A 52 4.15 1.19 4.17
C THR A 52 4.67 0.94 2.77
N VAL A 53 4.36 1.84 1.83
CA VAL A 53 4.76 1.71 0.42
C VAL A 53 5.66 2.88 0.06
N HIS A 54 6.88 2.57 -0.41
CA HIS A 54 7.75 3.61 -0.94
C HIS A 54 7.24 4.06 -2.31
N ALA A 55 6.71 5.28 -2.39
CA ALA A 55 6.21 5.86 -3.63
C ALA A 55 7.31 6.48 -4.53
N GLY A 56 8.58 6.43 -4.13
CA GLY A 56 9.68 7.11 -4.84
C GLY A 56 9.53 8.63 -4.90
N LYS A 57 10.42 9.30 -5.65
CA LYS A 57 10.23 10.71 -6.03
C LYS A 57 9.30 10.75 -7.23
N ILE A 58 8.17 11.43 -7.10
CA ILE A 58 7.22 11.61 -8.21
C ILE A 58 7.66 12.85 -9.00
N PRO A 59 8.02 12.74 -10.29
CA PRO A 59 8.37 13.90 -11.11
C PRO A 59 7.19 14.89 -11.16
N LYS A 60 7.45 16.20 -11.03
CA LYS A 60 6.39 17.24 -11.03
C LYS A 60 5.48 17.16 -12.26
N ARG A 61 6.02 16.76 -13.42
CA ARG A 61 5.28 16.58 -14.68
C ARG A 61 4.30 15.40 -14.69
N ILE A 62 4.46 14.39 -13.82
CA ILE A 62 3.64 13.17 -13.81
C ILE A 62 2.75 13.12 -12.55
N GLY A 63 3.00 14.00 -11.58
CA GLY A 63 2.36 13.97 -10.26
C GLY A 63 0.85 14.19 -10.27
N GLY A 64 0.33 15.02 -11.18
CA GLY A 64 -1.11 15.27 -11.32
C GLY A 64 -1.85 14.01 -11.79
N ASN A 65 -1.40 13.42 -12.89
CA ASN A 65 -2.03 12.23 -13.50
C ASN A 65 -1.87 10.97 -12.62
N LEU A 66 -0.86 10.91 -11.75
CA LEU A 66 -0.67 9.78 -10.84
C LEU A 66 -1.79 9.66 -9.80
N HIS A 67 -2.31 10.77 -9.27
CA HIS A 67 -3.42 10.72 -8.31
C HIS A 67 -4.67 10.13 -8.96
N VAL A 68 -4.99 10.61 -10.17
CA VAL A 68 -6.16 10.15 -10.93
C VAL A 68 -6.02 8.67 -11.32
N ARG A 69 -4.83 8.23 -11.75
CA ARG A 69 -4.56 6.81 -12.03
C ARG A 69 -4.75 5.92 -10.80
N ARG A 70 -4.26 6.35 -9.62
CA ARG A 70 -4.49 5.61 -8.36
C ARG A 70 -5.96 5.54 -7.99
N GLN A 71 -6.70 6.63 -8.21
CA GLN A 71 -8.13 6.67 -7.94
C GLN A 71 -8.90 5.71 -8.86
N ILE A 72 -8.53 5.64 -10.14
CA ILE A 72 -9.07 4.65 -11.08
C ILE A 72 -8.76 3.22 -10.62
N ASP A 73 -7.53 2.93 -10.17
CA ASP A 73 -7.18 1.59 -9.67
C ASP A 73 -8.00 1.19 -8.43
N MET A 74 -8.31 2.15 -7.55
CA MET A 74 -9.19 1.90 -6.39
C MET A 74 -10.62 1.61 -6.84
N LEU A 75 -11.18 2.44 -7.72
CA LEU A 75 -12.53 2.25 -8.26
C LEU A 75 -12.67 0.94 -9.05
N LYS A 76 -11.62 0.48 -9.74
CA LYS A 76 -11.62 -0.82 -10.43
C LYS A 76 -11.77 -2.00 -9.46
N LYS A 77 -11.10 -1.95 -8.31
CA LYS A 77 -11.25 -2.96 -7.25
C LYS A 77 -12.63 -2.90 -6.60
N GLU A 78 -13.15 -1.69 -6.40
CA GLU A 78 -14.49 -1.48 -5.86
C GLU A 78 -15.56 -2.03 -6.83
N LEU A 79 -15.40 -1.78 -8.13
CA LEU A 79 -16.26 -2.33 -9.17
C LEU A 79 -16.29 -3.86 -9.14
N GLU A 80 -15.12 -4.52 -9.06
CA GLU A 80 -15.04 -5.98 -8.93
C GLU A 80 -15.78 -6.48 -7.68
N SER A 81 -15.64 -5.78 -6.54
CA SER A 81 -16.34 -6.12 -5.30
C SER A 81 -17.86 -5.97 -5.45
N LEU A 82 -18.34 -4.91 -6.08
CA LEU A 82 -19.77 -4.66 -6.30
C LEU A 82 -20.40 -5.69 -7.24
N ILE A 83 -19.66 -6.10 -8.29
CA ILE A 83 -20.09 -7.19 -9.19
C ILE A 83 -20.21 -8.50 -8.41
N HIS A 84 -19.24 -8.81 -7.56
CA HIS A 84 -19.29 -10.01 -6.70
C HIS A 84 -20.43 -9.99 -5.69
N GLN A 85 -20.90 -8.81 -5.29
CA GLN A 85 -22.03 -8.62 -4.38
C GLN A 85 -23.37 -8.51 -5.11
N GLU A 86 -23.40 -8.64 -6.44
CA GLU A 86 -24.59 -8.48 -7.29
C GLU A 86 -25.25 -7.08 -7.19
N GLU A 87 -24.48 -6.09 -6.75
CA GLU A 87 -24.88 -4.68 -6.60
C GLU A 87 -24.72 -3.93 -7.94
N PHE A 88 -25.50 -4.33 -8.95
CA PHE A 88 -25.31 -3.87 -10.33
C PHE A 88 -25.57 -2.38 -10.57
N GLU A 89 -26.46 -1.76 -9.80
CA GLU A 89 -26.75 -0.32 -9.89
C GLU A 89 -25.55 0.51 -9.43
N ASN A 90 -24.98 0.13 -8.28
CA ASN A 90 -23.77 0.74 -7.75
C ASN A 90 -22.57 0.47 -8.66
N ALA A 91 -22.45 -0.74 -9.20
CA ALA A 91 -21.41 -1.08 -10.17
C ALA A 91 -21.50 -0.22 -11.45
N ALA A 92 -22.71 0.09 -11.93
CA ALA A 92 -22.91 0.98 -13.07
C ALA A 92 -22.42 2.41 -12.77
N HIS A 93 -22.74 2.94 -11.59
CA HIS A 93 -22.24 4.24 -11.12
C HIS A 93 -20.71 4.30 -11.06
N VAL A 94 -20.08 3.29 -10.45
CA VAL A 94 -18.62 3.21 -10.33
C VAL A 94 -17.96 3.09 -11.71
N ARG A 95 -18.54 2.30 -12.62
CA ARG A 95 -18.05 2.19 -14.00
C ARG A 95 -18.07 3.53 -14.74
N ASP A 96 -19.15 4.30 -14.59
CA ASP A 96 -19.27 5.59 -15.27
C ASP A 96 -18.32 6.64 -14.65
N GLN A 97 -18.07 6.55 -13.34
CA GLN A 97 -17.02 7.33 -12.68
C GLN A 97 -15.62 6.99 -13.22
N ILE A 98 -15.30 5.71 -13.40
CA ILE A 98 -14.02 5.28 -14.00
C ILE A 98 -13.86 5.89 -15.40
N ARG A 99 -14.91 5.82 -16.24
CA ARG A 99 -14.87 6.38 -17.61
C ARG A 99 -14.62 7.88 -17.61
N SER A 100 -15.28 8.64 -16.72
CA SER A 100 -15.08 10.09 -16.66
C SER A 100 -13.66 10.48 -16.23
N LEU A 101 -13.06 9.75 -15.28
CA LEU A 101 -11.67 9.95 -14.86
C LEU A 101 -10.65 9.51 -15.93
N GLU A 102 -10.93 8.44 -16.67
CA GLU A 102 -10.09 8.02 -17.80
C GLU A 102 -10.15 9.04 -18.96
N GLN A 103 -11.31 9.64 -19.18
CA GLN A 103 -11.48 10.67 -20.20
C GLN A 103 -10.79 11.99 -19.83
N SER A 104 -10.86 12.39 -18.56
CA SER A 104 -10.15 13.59 -18.08
C SER A 104 -8.63 13.43 -18.16
N LEU A 105 -8.11 12.23 -17.88
CA LEU A 105 -6.70 11.89 -18.10
C LEU A 105 -6.30 11.99 -19.58
N LYS A 106 -7.15 11.50 -20.48
CA LYS A 106 -6.88 11.53 -21.92
C LYS A 106 -6.91 12.95 -22.49
N SER A 107 -7.79 13.83 -22.00
CA SER A 107 -7.80 15.23 -22.41
C SER A 107 -6.55 15.98 -21.94
N THR A 108 -6.08 15.73 -20.70
CA THR A 108 -4.86 16.35 -20.19
C THR A 108 -3.60 15.88 -20.92
N ASP A 109 -3.55 14.60 -21.34
CA ASP A 109 -2.42 14.08 -22.11
C ASP A 109 -2.40 14.62 -23.57
N SER A 110 -3.53 15.12 -24.10
CA SER A 110 -3.66 15.60 -25.49
C SER A 110 -3.32 17.08 -25.68
N GLU A 111 -3.40 17.89 -24.61
CA GLU A 111 -3.01 19.31 -24.62
C GLU A 111 -1.47 19.49 -24.56
N GLU A 112 -0.73 18.43 -24.22
CA GLU A 112 0.72 18.44 -24.04
C GLU A 112 1.53 18.11 -25.31
N GLU A 113 0.90 17.71 -26.42
CA GLU A 113 1.59 17.41 -27.71
C GLU A 113 1.78 18.64 -28.62
N GLN A 114 1.37 19.85 -28.20
CA GLN A 114 1.45 21.07 -29.01
C GLN A 114 2.42 22.15 -28.48
N GLU A 115 3.36 21.82 -27.60
CA GLU A 115 4.43 22.74 -27.14
C GLU A 115 5.84 22.17 -27.29
#